data_AF-A0A2N9YAC3-F1
#
_entry.id   AF-A0A2N9YAC3-F1
#
_cell.length_a   1.000
_cell.length_b   1.000
_cell.length_c   1.000
_cell.angle_alpha   90.00
_cell.angle_beta   90.00
_cell.angle_gamma   90.00
#
_symmetry.space_group_name_H-M   'P 1'
#
loop_
_entity.id
_entity.type
_entity.pdbx_description
1 polymer ?
#
loop_
_entity_poly.entity_id
_entity_poly.type
_entity_poly.pdbx_seq_one_letter_code
_entity_poly.pdbx_strand_id
1 'polypeptide(L)' 'MAEKTPKQRYIVIMDSSSVGITKSVNLMVNQINTKITEGYIPHGNLVAVADDDGNPSFFQPMILRAPTPPASK' A
#
# COMPACT_ATOMS: atom_id res chain seq x y z
N MET A 1 -0.20 30.04 12.50
CA MET A 1 -1.12 28.88 12.55
C MET A 1 -0.53 27.84 11.61
N ALA A 2 -0.16 26.64 12.10
CA ALA A 2 0.43 25.63 11.23
C ALA A 2 -0.67 25.03 10.35
N GLU A 3 -0.58 25.28 9.04
CA GLU A 3 -1.42 24.65 8.02
C GLU A 3 -1.30 23.12 8.16
N LYS A 4 -2.39 22.46 8.56
CA LYS A 4 -2.43 20.99 8.56
C LYS A 4 -2.49 20.54 7.10
N THR A 5 -1.33 20.29 6.50
CA THR A 5 -1.24 19.64 5.20
C THR A 5 -2.06 18.34 5.26
N PRO A 6 -3.04 18.13 4.35
CA PRO A 6 -3.84 16.91 4.36
C PRO A 6 -2.92 15.69 4.28
N LYS A 7 -3.07 14.74 5.21
CA LYS A 7 -2.35 13.45 5.13
C LYS A 7 -2.81 12.75 3.85
N GLN A 8 -1.93 12.67 2.84
CA GLN A 8 -2.21 11.92 1.62
C GLN A 8 -2.30 10.43 1.97
N ARG A 9 -3.43 9.82 1.57
CA ARG A 9 -3.74 8.40 1.79
C ARG A 9 -3.81 7.72 0.43
N TYR A 10 -3.19 6.57 0.30
CA TYR A 10 -3.24 5.76 -0.91
C TYR A 10 -3.74 4.36 -0.58
N ILE A 11 -4.55 3.82 -1.47
CA ILE A 11 -5.04 2.44 -1.39
C ILE A 11 -4.50 1.71 -2.59
N VAL A 12 -3.75 0.63 -2.34
CA VAL A 12 -3.38 -0.32 -3.38
C VAL A 12 -4.50 -1.36 -3.46
N ILE A 13 -5.18 -1.43 -4.61
CA ILE A 13 -6.19 -2.45 -4.94
C ILE A 13 -5.66 -3.22 -6.13
N MET A 14 -5.52 -4.54 -6.00
CA MET A 14 -5.15 -5.43 -7.10
C MET A 14 -6.17 -6.56 -7.22
N ASP A 15 -6.73 -6.72 -8.42
CA ASP A 15 -7.49 -7.88 -8.86
C ASP A 15 -6.54 -8.87 -9.55
N SER A 16 -6.56 -10.12 -9.12
CA SER A 16 -5.64 -11.18 -9.55
C SER A 16 -6.25 -12.20 -10.50
N SER A 17 -7.52 -12.04 -10.86
CA SER A 17 -8.32 -12.97 -11.68
C SER A 17 -7.65 -13.39 -13.01
N SER A 18 -6.68 -12.61 -13.52
CA SER A 18 -6.05 -12.82 -14.83
C SER A 18 -4.61 -13.36 -14.81
N VAL A 19 -3.95 -13.49 -13.65
CA VAL A 19 -2.49 -13.75 -13.58
C VAL A 19 -2.08 -14.95 -12.73
N GLY A 20 -3.01 -15.56 -11.98
CA GLY A 20 -2.74 -16.68 -11.09
C GLY A 20 -2.11 -16.27 -9.75
N ILE A 21 -2.24 -17.14 -8.75
CA ILE A 21 -1.98 -16.85 -7.33
C ILE A 21 -0.53 -16.40 -7.08
N THR A 22 0.47 -17.13 -7.58
CA THR A 22 1.88 -16.80 -7.31
C THR A 22 2.31 -15.48 -7.95
N LYS A 23 1.83 -15.17 -9.16
CA LYS A 23 2.18 -13.92 -9.85
C LYS A 23 1.50 -12.71 -9.20
N SER A 24 0.25 -12.87 -8.76
CA SER A 24 -0.48 -11.78 -8.09
C SER A 24 0.14 -11.38 -6.76
N VAL A 25 0.63 -12.33 -5.96
CA VAL A 25 1.40 -12.03 -4.75
C VAL A 25 2.66 -11.22 -5.08
N ASN A 26 3.44 -11.62 -6.09
CA ASN A 26 4.66 -10.91 -6.47
C ASN A 26 4.36 -9.49 -6.98
N LEU A 27 3.29 -9.30 -7.75
CA LEU A 27 2.88 -7.99 -8.24
C LEU A 27 2.44 -7.07 -7.08
N MET A 28 1.68 -7.61 -6.11
CA MET A 28 1.28 -6.86 -4.92
C MET A 28 2.50 -6.40 -4.10
N VAL A 29 3.47 -7.30 -3.85
CA VAL A 29 4.71 -6.96 -3.14
C VAL A 29 5.47 -5.85 -3.89
N ASN A 30 5.58 -5.95 -5.21
CA ASN A 30 6.23 -4.92 -6.02
C ASN A 30 5.52 -3.57 -5.92
N GLN A 31 4.18 -3.53 -5.98
CA GLN A 31 3.42 -2.28 -5.85
C GLN A 31 3.59 -1.63 -4.47
N ILE A 32 3.55 -2.43 -3.39
CA ILE A 32 3.80 -1.93 -2.03
C ILE A 32 5.21 -1.36 -1.93
N ASN A 33 6.22 -2.08 -2.41
CA ASN A 33 7.61 -1.64 -2.36
C ASN A 33 7.82 -0.34 -3.16
N THR A 34 7.22 -0.21 -4.34
CA THR A 34 7.25 1.05 -5.10
C THR A 34 6.67 2.21 -4.28
N LYS A 35 5.54 2.03 -3.60
CA LYS A 35 4.95 3.07 -2.76
C LYS A 35 5.80 3.39 -1.53
N ILE A 36 6.50 2.41 -0.97
CA ILE A 36 7.49 2.64 0.10
C ILE A 36 8.63 3.53 -0.40
N THR A 37 9.16 3.27 -1.61
CA THR A 37 10.18 4.13 -2.23
C THR A 37 9.67 5.55 -2.49
N GLU A 38 8.39 5.71 -2.83
CA GLU A 38 7.73 7.03 -2.94
C GLU A 38 7.50 7.73 -1.58
N GLY A 39 7.86 7.10 -0.46
CA GLY A 39 7.76 7.68 0.88
C GLY A 39 6.47 7.34 1.63
N TYR A 40 5.65 6.43 1.11
CA TYR A 40 4.49 5.92 1.84
C TYR A 40 4.90 4.83 2.85
N ILE A 41 4.13 4.69 3.92
CA ILE A 41 4.28 3.60 4.89
C ILE A 41 2.96 2.83 5.01
N PRO A 42 3.00 1.48 5.13
CA PRO A 42 1.82 0.68 5.46
C PRO A 42 1.13 1.19 6.73
N HIS A 43 -0.20 1.26 6.71
CA HIS A 43 -1.01 1.75 7.83
C HIS A 43 -2.09 0.73 8.21
N GLY A 44 -1.75 -0.19 9.09
CA GLY A 44 -2.59 -1.33 9.44
C GLY A 44 -2.19 -2.59 8.66
N ASN A 45 -3.04 -3.62 8.75
CA ASN A 45 -2.72 -4.94 8.20
C ASN A 45 -3.05 -5.02 6.71
N LEU A 46 -2.26 -5.80 5.98
CA LEU A 46 -2.61 -6.28 4.64
C LEU A 46 -3.86 -7.15 4.75
N VAL A 47 -4.86 -6.88 3.92
CA VAL A 47 -6.05 -7.73 3.78
C VAL A 47 -5.93 -8.47 2.46
N ALA A 48 -6.17 -9.77 2.49
CA ALA A 48 -6.27 -10.62 1.30
C ALA A 48 -7.63 -11.32 1.33
N VAL A 49 -8.38 -11.23 0.23
CA VAL A 49 -9.69 -11.85 0.07
C VAL A 49 -9.66 -12.66 -1.21
N ALA A 50 -10.00 -13.94 -1.17
CA ALA A 50 -10.14 -14.74 -2.38
C ALA A 50 -11.57 -14.67 -2.91
N ASP A 51 -11.74 -14.66 -4.23
CA ASP A 51 -13.04 -14.90 -4.86
C ASP A 51 -13.44 -16.39 -4.80
N ASP A 52 -14.63 -16.72 -5.32
CA ASP A 52 -15.15 -18.10 -5.34
C ASP A 52 -14.26 -19.06 -6.17
N ASP A 53 -13.42 -18.52 -7.06
CA ASP A 53 -12.47 -19.26 -7.90
C ASP A 53 -11.06 -19.37 -7.27
N GLY A 54 -10.86 -18.78 -6.08
CA GLY A 54 -9.59 -18.83 -5.34
C GLY A 54 -8.56 -17.76 -5.75
N ASN A 55 -8.95 -16.76 -6.55
CA ASN A 55 -8.07 -15.66 -6.94
C ASN A 55 -7.99 -14.60 -5.81
N PRO A 56 -6.78 -14.29 -5.29
CA PRO A 56 -6.63 -13.37 -4.18
C PRO A 56 -6.66 -11.90 -4.59
N SER A 57 -7.59 -11.12 -4.07
CA SER A 57 -7.55 -9.66 -4.07
C SER A 57 -6.80 -9.14 -2.85
N PHE A 58 -5.93 -8.16 -3.04
CA PHE A 58 -5.11 -7.59 -1.97
C PHE A 58 -5.44 -6.13 -1.72
N PHE A 59 -5.44 -5.76 -0.44
CA PHE A 59 -5.66 -4.39 0.03
C PHE A 59 -4.60 -4.02 1.07
N GLN A 60 -3.73 -3.07 0.72
CA GLN A 60 -2.79 -2.46 1.65
C GLN A 60 -3.08 -0.96 1.78
N PRO A 61 -3.61 -0.50 2.92
CA PRO A 61 -3.71 0.93 3.21
C PRO A 61 -2.31 1.50 3.45
N MET A 62 -2.00 2.64 2.85
CA MET A 62 -0.71 3.33 2.99
C MET A 62 -0.89 4.83 3.22
N ILE A 63 -0.02 5.41 4.03
CA ILE A 63 0.00 6.86 4.32
C ILE A 63 1.33 7.46 3.91
N LEU A 64 1.30 8.66 3.32
CA LEU A 64 2.55 9.37 3.02
C LEU A 64 3.22 9.75 4.34
N ARG A 65 4.49 9.35 4.52
CA ARG A 65 5.28 9.80 5.66
C ARG A 65 5.51 11.29 5.47
N ALA A 66 4.91 12.12 6.34
CA ALA A 66 5.28 13.53 6.39
C ALA A 66 6.81 13.61 6.58
N PRO A 67 7.51 14.53 5.90
CA PRO A 67 8.93 14.74 6.16
C PRO A 67 9.08 14.98 7.65
N THR A 68 9.75 14.06 8.35
CA THR A 68 10.13 14.26 9.73
C THR A 68 10.91 15.56 9.76
N PRO A 69 10.50 16.58 10.56
CA PRO A 69 11.33 17.75 10.77
C PRO A 69 12.73 17.24 11.10
N PRO A 70 13.80 17.80 10.49
CA PRO A 70 15.15 17.43 10.87
C PRO A 70 15.22 17.55 12.40
N ALA A 71 15.69 16.49 13.05
CA ALA A 71 15.84 16.50 14.50
C ALA A 71 16.70 17.71 14.86
N SER A 72 16.11 18.73 15.48
CA SER A 72 16.85 19.89 15.97
C SER A 72 17.90 19.37 16.95
N LYS A 73 19.17 19.51 16.56
CA LYS A 73 20.30 19.45 17.47
C LYS A 73 20.65 20.87 17.88
#